data_AF-A0A6A6UMY3-F1
#
_entry.id   AF-A0A6A6UMY3-F1
#
_cell.length_a   1.000
_cell.length_b   1.000
_cell.length_c   1.000
_cell.angle_alpha   90.00
_cell.angle_beta   90.00
_cell.angle_gamma   90.00
#
_symmetry.space_group_name_H-M   'P 1'
#
loop_
_entity.id
_entity.type
_entity.pdbx_description
1 polymer ?
#
loop_
_entity_poly.entity_id
_entity_poly.type
_entity_poly.pdbx_seq_one_letter_code
_entity_poly.pdbx_strand_id
1 'polypeptide(L)'
;MCAVAQYYQALADNDANSHGISICRLQVAETLARDANRSANTFPATVSANSNLTSETGIVLSDITRRHLANIQQKLTEFAKDNDFIYHQPVPSEASLTSIPKLPAAKPIPVSELYQGQDIQKIIGPDIFQRIVPMAVTESASLYDEEKAKLTRAETERVEIANDEMAASFDYLKLPGSLDVLKGVKDHELSVDPEFNKWCSDLAGHAPFSEAFEELGSHKQSITVLLDQSQKNLDMEESVCEKMRSKYGDDWSQQPSSRLTATLRSDIKNYRSAVEEASTSDARLYSTFRQYETDFEEMRSAGETEEADILYQRAMIKAGASRSKGGSGEASLLDDDFEGGPSVSEQISNVEELMKKLKMVRKEREQVLKDLKDKVRHTSFHSR
;
A
#
# COMPACT_ATOMS: atom_id res chain seq x y z
N MET A 1 5.68 36.75 -44.56
CA MET A 1 4.24 36.46 -44.77
C MET A 1 3.37 37.72 -44.77
N CYS A 2 3.52 38.64 -43.81
CA CYS A 2 2.71 39.88 -43.78
C CYS A 2 2.87 40.78 -45.02
N ALA A 3 4.10 40.98 -45.52
CA ALA A 3 4.35 41.76 -46.74
C ALA A 3 3.63 41.18 -47.98
N VAL A 4 3.65 39.85 -48.12
CA VAL A 4 2.98 39.12 -49.21
C VAL A 4 1.46 39.31 -49.13
N ALA A 5 0.89 39.23 -47.94
CA ALA A 5 -0.54 39.44 -47.73
C ALA A 5 -0.96 40.88 -48.10
N GLN A 6 -0.19 41.89 -47.67
CA GLN A 6 -0.46 43.29 -48.02
C GLN A 6 -0.31 43.55 -49.51
N TYR A 7 0.68 42.94 -50.17
CA TYR A 7 0.87 43.05 -51.61
C TYR A 7 -0.33 42.50 -52.40
N TYR A 8 -0.80 41.28 -52.09
CA TYR A 8 -1.95 40.71 -52.79
C TYR A 8 -3.26 41.45 -52.48
N GLN A 9 -3.44 41.93 -51.25
CA GLN A 9 -4.60 42.76 -50.91
C GLN A 9 -4.56 44.11 -51.65
N ALA A 10 -3.38 44.71 -51.82
CA ALA A 10 -3.25 45.94 -52.59
C ALA A 10 -3.65 45.75 -54.06
N LEU A 11 -3.23 44.65 -54.69
CA LEU A 11 -3.66 44.33 -56.05
C LEU A 11 -5.19 44.18 -56.15
N ALA A 12 -5.81 43.50 -55.19
CA ALA A 12 -7.27 43.37 -55.13
C ALA A 12 -7.99 44.71 -54.93
N ASP A 13 -7.45 45.59 -54.08
CA ASP A 13 -8.01 46.92 -53.83
C ASP A 13 -7.86 47.84 -55.06
N ASN A 14 -6.78 47.69 -55.83
CA ASN A 14 -6.59 48.39 -57.10
C ASN A 14 -7.61 47.94 -58.15
N ASP A 15 -7.85 46.63 -58.27
CA ASP A 15 -8.87 46.07 -59.16
C ASP A 15 -10.29 46.50 -58.74
N ALA A 16 -10.51 46.76 -57.44
CA ALA A 16 -11.74 47.32 -56.89
C ALA A 16 -11.86 48.86 -57.03
N ASN A 17 -11.01 49.50 -57.84
CA ASN A 17 -10.94 50.95 -58.06
C ASN A 17 -10.63 51.79 -56.81
N SER A 18 -10.05 51.19 -55.77
CA SER A 18 -9.60 51.85 -54.55
C SER A 18 -8.09 52.12 -54.59
N HIS A 19 -7.66 52.90 -55.59
CA HIS A 19 -6.25 53.18 -55.89
C HIS A 19 -5.49 53.84 -54.72
N GLY A 20 -6.12 54.76 -53.99
CA GLY A 20 -5.50 55.40 -52.82
C GLY A 20 -5.18 54.41 -51.69
N ILE A 21 -6.11 53.49 -51.40
CA ILE A 21 -5.94 52.43 -50.39
C ILE A 21 -4.87 51.43 -50.85
N SER A 22 -4.88 51.05 -52.13
CA SER A 22 -3.87 50.17 -52.72
C SER A 22 -2.44 50.72 -52.57
N ILE A 23 -2.23 52.02 -52.84
CA ILE A 23 -0.92 52.66 -52.66
C ILE A 23 -0.49 52.62 -51.20
N CYS A 24 -1.39 52.94 -50.26
CA CYS A 24 -1.11 52.85 -48.83
C CYS A 24 -0.70 51.42 -48.41
N ARG A 25 -1.41 50.40 -48.89
CA ARG A 25 -1.05 48.99 -48.64
C ARG A 25 0.29 48.60 -49.25
N LEU A 26 0.64 49.10 -50.44
CA LEU A 26 1.95 48.87 -51.04
C LEU A 26 3.08 49.56 -50.26
N GLN A 27 2.85 50.75 -49.70
CA GLN A 27 3.81 51.42 -48.83
C GLN A 27 4.07 50.60 -47.56
N VAL A 28 3.02 50.07 -46.94
CA VAL A 28 3.13 49.16 -45.79
C VAL A 28 3.78 47.82 -46.18
N ALA A 29 3.49 47.29 -47.37
CA ALA A 29 4.16 46.10 -47.88
C ALA A 29 5.66 46.36 -48.10
N GLU A 30 6.05 47.55 -48.56
CA GLU A 30 7.44 47.92 -48.80
C GLU A 30 8.25 48.00 -47.49
N THR A 31 7.71 48.64 -46.45
CA THR A 31 8.38 48.72 -45.14
C THR A 31 8.61 47.32 -44.57
N LEU A 32 7.57 46.48 -44.56
CA LEU A 32 7.64 45.10 -44.10
C LEU A 32 8.58 44.24 -44.96
N ALA A 33 8.65 44.46 -46.27
CA ALA A 33 9.55 43.74 -47.17
C ALA A 33 11.01 44.17 -46.98
N ARG A 34 11.28 45.45 -46.71
CA ARG A 34 12.63 45.94 -46.37
C ARG A 34 13.13 45.33 -45.07
N ASP A 35 12.28 45.27 -44.05
CA ASP A 35 12.62 44.64 -42.78
C ASP A 35 12.85 43.13 -42.94
N ALA A 36 11.99 42.43 -43.71
CA ALA A 36 12.19 41.02 -44.01
C ALA A 36 13.50 40.75 -44.77
N ASN A 37 13.86 41.60 -45.74
CA ASN A 37 15.12 41.50 -46.47
C ASN A 37 16.33 41.77 -45.54
N ARG A 38 16.24 42.74 -44.62
CA ARG A 38 17.27 42.98 -43.60
C ARG A 38 17.47 41.73 -42.73
N SER A 39 16.38 41.15 -42.22
CA SER A 39 16.44 39.93 -41.39
C SER A 39 16.95 38.71 -42.16
N ALA A 40 16.62 38.57 -43.45
CA ALA A 40 17.13 37.50 -44.30
C ALA A 40 18.66 37.59 -44.49
N ASN A 41 19.20 38.80 -44.63
CA ASN A 41 20.65 39.01 -44.75
C ASN A 41 21.41 38.77 -43.43
N THR A 42 20.71 38.79 -42.29
CA THR A 42 21.30 38.44 -40.98
C THR A 42 21.17 36.95 -40.64
N PHE A 43 20.68 36.12 -41.56
CA PHE A 43 20.50 34.69 -41.31
C PHE A 43 21.86 34.00 -41.09
N PRO A 44 22.03 33.15 -40.06
CA PRO A 44 23.31 32.51 -39.76
C PRO A 44 23.80 31.63 -40.92
N ALA A 45 25.09 31.74 -41.25
CA ALA A 45 25.74 30.86 -42.22
C ALA A 45 25.84 29.39 -41.73
N THR A 46 25.80 29.19 -40.41
CA THR A 46 25.80 27.89 -39.76
C THR A 46 24.49 27.68 -39.01
N VAL A 47 23.69 26.74 -39.48
CA VAL A 47 22.44 26.31 -38.84
C VAL A 47 22.68 25.07 -37.99
N SER A 48 21.97 24.94 -36.88
CA SER A 48 22.07 23.76 -36.01
C SER A 48 21.72 22.48 -36.77
N ALA A 49 22.46 21.39 -36.55
CA ALA A 49 22.24 20.09 -37.21
C ALA A 49 20.80 19.56 -37.01
N ASN A 50 20.11 19.99 -35.95
CA ASN A 50 18.74 19.57 -35.65
C ASN A 50 17.65 20.34 -36.41
N SER A 51 18.02 21.34 -37.22
CA SER A 51 17.06 22.25 -37.87
C SER A 51 16.54 21.78 -39.23
N ASN A 52 17.07 20.68 -39.80
CA ASN A 52 16.76 20.22 -41.17
C ASN A 52 16.97 21.30 -42.26
N LEU A 53 17.74 22.36 -41.99
CA LEU A 53 18.04 23.43 -42.93
C LEU A 53 19.41 23.19 -43.58
N THR A 54 19.54 23.49 -44.87
CA THR A 54 20.80 23.37 -45.61
C THR A 54 21.60 24.67 -45.55
N SER A 55 22.91 24.59 -45.85
CA SER A 55 23.82 25.76 -45.91
C SER A 55 23.41 26.82 -46.95
N GLU A 56 22.58 26.45 -47.94
CA GLU A 56 22.08 27.35 -48.98
C GLU A 56 20.83 28.13 -48.55
N THR A 57 20.20 27.77 -47.43
CA THR A 57 18.93 28.34 -46.97
C THR A 57 18.97 29.86 -46.83
N GLY A 58 20.08 30.41 -46.30
CA GLY A 58 20.25 31.85 -46.14
C GLY A 58 20.30 32.62 -47.46
N ILE A 59 21.02 32.07 -48.45
CA ILE A 59 21.14 32.66 -49.79
C ILE A 59 19.77 32.67 -50.47
N VAL A 60 19.08 31.54 -50.46
CA VAL A 60 17.74 31.39 -51.06
C VAL A 60 16.74 32.36 -50.42
N LEU A 61 16.77 32.52 -49.09
CA LEU A 61 15.89 33.45 -48.38
C LEU A 61 16.18 34.92 -48.76
N SER A 62 17.46 35.29 -48.87
CA SER A 62 17.86 36.63 -49.28
C SER A 62 17.41 36.95 -50.71
N ASP A 63 17.47 35.98 -51.63
CA ASP A 63 17.06 36.18 -53.02
C ASP A 63 15.54 36.24 -53.18
N ILE A 64 14.78 35.45 -52.41
CA ILE A 64 13.31 35.51 -52.42
C ILE A 64 12.83 36.87 -51.88
N THR A 65 13.38 37.33 -50.76
CA THR A 65 12.98 38.61 -50.13
C THR A 65 13.39 39.81 -50.97
N ARG A 66 14.58 39.80 -51.58
CA ARG A 66 15.05 40.82 -52.53
C ARG A 66 14.16 40.92 -53.76
N ARG A 67 13.82 39.79 -54.40
CA ARG A 67 12.91 39.78 -55.55
C ARG A 67 11.52 40.31 -55.19
N HIS A 68 11.00 39.91 -54.03
CA HIS A 68 9.70 40.39 -53.57
C HIS A 68 9.70 41.91 -53.33
N LEU A 69 10.76 42.45 -52.71
CA LEU A 69 10.91 43.89 -52.49
C LEU A 69 10.95 44.66 -53.82
N ALA A 70 11.71 44.19 -54.81
CA ALA A 70 11.77 44.80 -56.13
C ALA A 70 10.39 44.83 -56.82
N ASN A 71 9.63 43.73 -56.73
CA ASN A 71 8.27 43.67 -57.29
C ASN A 71 7.32 44.68 -56.63
N ILE A 72 7.37 44.83 -55.30
CA ILE A 72 6.56 45.82 -54.57
C ILE A 72 6.92 47.24 -55.02
N GLN A 73 8.21 47.55 -55.12
CA GLN A 73 8.70 48.87 -55.55
C GLN A 73 8.28 49.22 -56.97
N GLN A 74 8.35 48.25 -57.88
CA GLN A 74 7.87 48.43 -59.25
C GLN A 74 6.36 48.71 -59.27
N LYS A 75 5.55 47.94 -58.54
CA LYS A 75 4.10 48.15 -58.49
C LYS A 75 3.70 49.45 -57.80
N LEU A 76 4.44 49.85 -56.76
CA LEU A 76 4.20 51.11 -56.06
C LEU A 76 4.47 52.31 -56.97
N THR A 77 5.55 52.28 -57.75
CA THR A 77 5.86 53.37 -58.69
C THR A 77 4.85 53.44 -59.84
N GLU A 78 4.40 52.29 -60.34
CA GLU A 78 3.32 52.18 -61.33
C GLU A 78 2.01 52.79 -60.80
N PHE A 79 1.52 52.33 -59.63
CA PHE A 79 0.24 52.78 -59.08
C PHE A 79 0.27 54.23 -58.60
N ALA A 80 1.39 54.68 -58.03
CA ALA A 80 1.56 56.09 -57.66
C ALA A 80 1.50 56.99 -58.90
N LYS A 81 2.18 56.60 -59.98
CA LYS A 81 2.12 57.33 -61.26
C LYS A 81 0.69 57.37 -61.79
N ASP A 82 -0.01 56.24 -61.88
CA ASP A 82 -1.37 56.22 -62.41
C ASP A 82 -2.34 57.03 -61.52
N ASN A 83 -2.16 57.01 -60.20
CA ASN A 83 -2.97 57.84 -59.31
C ASN A 83 -2.66 59.33 -59.46
N ASP A 84 -1.40 59.72 -59.66
CA ASP A 84 -1.01 61.12 -59.87
C ASP A 84 -1.45 61.68 -61.23
N PHE A 85 -1.55 60.85 -62.27
CA PHE A 85 -1.91 61.28 -63.62
C PHE A 85 -3.39 61.04 -63.99
N ILE A 86 -4.05 60.04 -63.42
CA ILE A 86 -5.39 59.58 -63.84
C ILE A 86 -6.41 59.72 -62.71
N TYR A 87 -6.20 59.06 -61.57
CA TYR A 87 -7.28 58.83 -60.59
C TYR A 87 -7.41 59.88 -59.49
N HIS A 88 -6.31 60.50 -59.08
CA HIS A 88 -6.22 61.54 -58.04
C HIS A 88 -6.91 61.18 -56.72
N GLN A 89 -6.88 59.90 -56.32
CA GLN A 89 -7.48 59.48 -55.05
C GLN A 89 -6.55 59.81 -53.88
N PRO A 90 -7.07 60.31 -52.75
CA PRO A 90 -6.27 60.56 -51.56
C PRO A 90 -5.74 59.25 -50.98
N VAL A 91 -4.44 59.22 -50.66
CA VAL A 91 -3.81 58.09 -49.98
C VAL A 91 -4.14 58.19 -48.49
N PRO A 92 -4.88 57.22 -47.92
CA PRO A 92 -5.29 57.25 -46.52
C PRO A 92 -4.12 56.88 -45.59
N SER A 93 -4.29 57.08 -44.28
CA SER A 93 -3.27 56.72 -43.29
C SER A 93 -3.26 55.22 -43.00
N GLU A 94 -2.11 54.65 -42.64
CA GLU A 94 -1.96 53.22 -42.34
C GLU A 94 -2.96 52.71 -41.29
N ALA A 95 -3.27 53.52 -40.28
CA ALA A 95 -4.22 53.19 -39.21
C ALA A 95 -5.68 53.03 -39.68
N SER A 96 -6.02 53.57 -40.85
CA SER A 96 -7.37 53.48 -41.44
C SER A 96 -7.56 52.25 -42.34
N LEU A 97 -6.49 51.45 -42.56
CA LEU A 97 -6.55 50.24 -43.36
C LEU A 97 -7.32 49.13 -42.62
N THR A 98 -8.22 48.46 -43.33
CA THR A 98 -8.92 47.29 -42.81
C THR A 98 -7.96 46.11 -42.65
N SER A 99 -8.15 45.34 -41.58
CA SER A 99 -7.38 44.13 -41.29
C SER A 99 -7.65 43.04 -42.34
N ILE A 100 -6.60 42.35 -42.78
CA ILE A 100 -6.71 41.27 -43.77
C ILE A 100 -7.28 40.02 -43.09
N PRO A 101 -8.39 39.43 -43.59
CA PRO A 101 -8.98 38.22 -43.00
C PRO A 101 -8.03 37.03 -43.14
N LYS A 102 -7.90 36.22 -42.08
CA LYS A 102 -7.04 35.03 -42.04
C LYS A 102 -7.86 33.77 -42.29
N LEU A 103 -7.41 32.90 -43.19
CA LEU A 103 -8.01 31.57 -43.42
C LEU A 103 -7.05 30.48 -42.93
N PRO A 104 -7.47 29.59 -42.00
CA PRO A 104 -6.64 28.48 -41.56
C PRO A 104 -6.52 27.41 -42.67
N ALA A 105 -5.31 27.20 -43.18
CA ALA A 105 -5.04 26.28 -44.29
C ALA A 105 -4.83 24.82 -43.87
N ALA A 106 -4.60 24.55 -42.58
CA ALA A 106 -4.35 23.21 -42.07
C ALA A 106 -4.94 23.02 -40.67
N LYS A 107 -5.35 21.78 -40.38
CA LYS A 107 -5.75 21.33 -39.05
C LYS A 107 -4.65 20.42 -38.48
N PRO A 108 -4.31 20.53 -37.19
CA PRO A 108 -3.38 19.58 -36.56
C PRO A 108 -3.99 18.18 -36.59
N ILE A 109 -3.19 17.19 -37.00
CA ILE A 109 -3.61 15.78 -37.02
C ILE A 109 -3.12 15.13 -35.72
N PRO A 110 -4.03 14.60 -34.87
CA PRO A 110 -3.64 13.85 -33.68
C PRO A 110 -2.78 12.64 -34.03
N VAL A 111 -1.78 12.34 -33.20
CA VAL A 111 -0.92 11.16 -33.37
C VAL A 111 -1.74 9.86 -33.39
N SER A 112 -2.86 9.81 -32.67
CA SER A 112 -3.78 8.68 -32.70
C SER A 112 -4.38 8.42 -34.09
N GLU A 113 -4.63 9.45 -34.89
CA GLU A 113 -5.19 9.33 -36.24
C GLU A 113 -4.12 8.93 -37.27
N LEU A 114 -2.87 9.34 -37.05
CA LEU A 114 -1.72 8.94 -37.90
C LEU A 114 -1.50 7.41 -37.92
N TYR A 115 -1.90 6.72 -36.86
CA TYR A 115 -1.74 5.27 -36.71
C TYR A 115 -3.07 4.50 -36.76
N GLN A 116 -4.20 5.16 -37.03
CA GLN A 116 -5.47 4.46 -37.25
C GLN A 116 -5.37 3.60 -38.52
N GLY A 117 -5.44 2.27 -38.34
CA GLY A 117 -5.42 1.29 -39.44
C GLY A 117 -4.07 0.65 -39.73
N GLN A 118 -2.98 1.17 -39.15
CA GLN A 118 -1.75 0.39 -39.00
C GLN A 118 -1.83 -0.36 -37.68
N ASP A 119 -1.67 -1.67 -37.72
CA ASP A 119 -1.62 -2.51 -36.54
C ASP A 119 -0.39 -2.07 -35.73
N ILE A 120 -0.57 -1.15 -34.78
CA ILE A 120 0.52 -0.54 -33.98
C ILE A 120 1.38 -1.64 -33.35
N GLN A 121 0.76 -2.78 -33.04
CA GLN A 121 1.43 -3.99 -32.54
C GLN A 121 2.38 -4.66 -33.55
N LYS A 122 2.19 -4.49 -34.87
CA LYS A 122 3.15 -4.99 -35.88
C LYS A 122 4.41 -4.13 -35.96
N ILE A 123 4.32 -2.84 -35.62
CA ILE A 123 5.45 -1.90 -35.67
C ILE A 123 6.18 -1.90 -34.32
N ILE A 124 5.45 -1.92 -33.21
CA ILE A 124 5.99 -1.75 -31.84
C ILE A 124 6.13 -3.09 -31.11
N GLY A 125 5.43 -4.15 -31.55
CA GLY A 125 5.36 -5.42 -30.84
C GLY A 125 4.27 -5.45 -29.77
N PRO A 126 4.01 -6.63 -29.16
CA PRO A 126 3.13 -6.75 -28.01
C PRO A 126 3.75 -6.07 -26.78
N ASP A 127 2.90 -5.62 -25.85
CA ASP A 127 3.34 -5.02 -24.59
C ASP A 127 4.16 -6.04 -23.77
N ILE A 128 5.43 -5.75 -23.56
CA ILE A 128 6.36 -6.57 -22.78
C ILE A 128 6.02 -6.57 -21.28
N PHE A 129 5.21 -5.62 -20.81
CA PHE A 129 4.78 -5.45 -19.42
C PHE A 129 3.33 -5.86 -19.18
N GLN A 130 2.68 -6.56 -20.11
CA GLN A 130 1.30 -7.03 -19.95
C GLN A 130 1.06 -7.89 -18.68
N ARG A 131 2.12 -8.45 -18.08
CA ARG A 131 2.06 -9.22 -16.83
C ARG A 131 2.32 -8.37 -15.57
N ILE A 132 2.80 -7.15 -15.72
CA ILE A 132 3.05 -6.24 -14.61
C ILE A 132 1.70 -5.69 -14.15
N VAL A 133 1.37 -5.98 -12.90
CA VAL A 133 0.19 -5.41 -12.26
C VAL A 133 0.46 -3.93 -11.98
N PRO A 134 -0.44 -3.00 -12.39
CA PRO A 134 -0.27 -1.58 -12.12
C PRO A 134 -0.13 -1.29 -10.62
N MET A 135 0.69 -0.30 -10.27
CA MET A 135 0.93 0.09 -8.87
C MET A 135 -0.37 0.45 -8.12
N ALA A 136 -1.31 1.11 -8.80
CA ALA A 136 -2.61 1.44 -8.22
C ALA A 136 -3.40 0.18 -7.80
N VAL A 137 -3.29 -0.90 -8.57
CA VAL A 137 -3.94 -2.18 -8.24
C VAL A 137 -3.22 -2.82 -7.05
N THR A 138 -1.88 -2.85 -7.02
CA THR A 138 -1.13 -3.41 -5.89
C THR A 138 -1.33 -2.63 -4.59
N GLU A 139 -1.41 -1.31 -4.67
CA GLU A 139 -1.71 -0.44 -3.52
C GLU A 139 -3.12 -0.71 -3.00
N SER A 140 -4.13 -0.75 -3.88
CA SER A 140 -5.51 -1.06 -3.49
C SER A 140 -5.65 -2.47 -2.90
N ALA A 141 -4.92 -3.45 -3.43
CA ALA A 141 -4.89 -4.82 -2.90
C ALA A 141 -4.25 -4.86 -1.50
N SER A 142 -3.14 -4.14 -1.30
CA SER A 142 -2.49 -4.02 0.01
C SER A 142 -3.40 -3.36 1.04
N LEU A 143 -4.13 -2.31 0.67
CA LEU A 143 -5.12 -1.65 1.55
C LEU A 143 -6.27 -2.58 1.90
N TYR A 144 -6.76 -3.36 0.93
CA TYR A 144 -7.80 -4.35 1.15
C TYR A 144 -7.34 -5.47 2.09
N ASP A 145 -6.11 -5.95 1.95
CA ASP A 145 -5.53 -6.96 2.84
C ASP A 145 -5.36 -6.42 4.28
N GLU A 146 -4.99 -5.15 4.44
CA GLU A 146 -4.92 -4.51 5.76
C GLU A 146 -6.31 -4.36 6.40
N GLU A 147 -7.33 -3.90 5.67
CA GLU A 147 -8.70 -3.82 6.19
C GLU A 147 -9.27 -5.19 6.56
N LYS A 148 -8.96 -6.24 5.79
CA LYS A 148 -9.27 -7.64 6.14
C LYS A 148 -8.60 -8.08 7.44
N ALA A 149 -7.31 -7.78 7.60
CA ALA A 149 -6.56 -8.12 8.81
C ALA A 149 -7.12 -7.38 10.02
N LYS A 150 -7.43 -6.09 9.87
CA LYS A 150 -8.05 -5.24 10.89
C LYS A 150 -9.41 -5.76 11.32
N LEU A 151 -10.28 -6.11 10.37
CA LEU A 151 -11.58 -6.73 10.67
C LEU A 151 -11.41 -8.04 11.45
N THR A 152 -10.51 -8.90 10.98
CA THR A 152 -10.28 -10.21 11.62
C THR A 152 -9.75 -10.08 13.04
N ARG A 153 -8.83 -9.13 13.28
CA ARG A 153 -8.32 -8.80 14.61
C ARG A 153 -9.41 -8.27 15.52
N ALA A 154 -10.18 -7.28 15.05
CA ALA A 154 -11.25 -6.67 15.83
C ALA A 154 -12.35 -7.67 16.21
N GLU A 155 -12.78 -8.55 15.29
CA GLU A 155 -13.76 -9.59 15.63
C GLU A 155 -13.17 -10.66 16.54
N THR A 156 -11.88 -11.03 16.39
CA THR A 156 -11.23 -11.98 17.31
C THR A 156 -11.21 -11.41 18.73
N GLU A 157 -10.79 -10.15 18.88
CA GLU A 157 -10.75 -9.47 20.18
C GLU A 157 -12.14 -9.36 20.83
N ARG A 158 -13.19 -9.01 20.07
CA ARG A 158 -14.56 -9.00 20.61
C ARG A 158 -15.03 -10.37 21.08
N VAL A 159 -14.65 -11.43 20.36
CA VAL A 159 -15.00 -12.79 20.74
C VAL A 159 -14.28 -13.21 22.02
N GLU A 160 -12.99 -12.88 22.14
CA GLU A 160 -12.19 -13.13 23.35
C GLU A 160 -12.78 -12.39 24.55
N ILE A 161 -13.02 -11.07 24.45
CA ILE A 161 -13.63 -10.27 25.52
C ILE A 161 -14.97 -10.86 25.97
N ALA A 162 -15.86 -11.18 25.02
CA ALA A 162 -17.18 -11.72 25.36
C ALA A 162 -17.13 -13.15 25.91
N ASN A 163 -16.06 -13.91 25.65
CA ASN A 163 -15.82 -15.21 26.25
C ASN A 163 -15.27 -15.06 27.67
N ASP A 164 -14.34 -14.13 27.88
CA ASP A 164 -13.73 -13.82 29.17
C ASP A 164 -14.77 -13.24 30.15
N GLU A 165 -15.63 -12.33 29.69
CA GLU A 165 -16.74 -11.79 30.49
C GLU A 165 -17.73 -12.89 30.91
N MET A 166 -18.02 -13.84 30.01
CA MET A 166 -18.89 -14.98 30.32
C MET A 166 -18.24 -15.91 31.34
N ALA A 167 -16.94 -16.20 31.21
CA ALA A 167 -16.19 -17.01 32.17
C ALA A 167 -16.12 -16.32 33.55
N ALA A 168 -15.78 -15.04 33.58
CA ALA A 168 -15.75 -14.24 34.81
C ALA A 168 -17.11 -14.18 35.51
N SER A 169 -18.21 -14.10 34.74
CA SER A 169 -19.57 -14.12 35.29
C SER A 169 -19.93 -15.46 35.93
N PHE A 170 -19.53 -16.58 35.31
CA PHE A 170 -19.71 -17.90 35.92
C PHE A 170 -18.86 -18.08 37.19
N ASP A 171 -17.61 -17.62 37.16
CA ASP A 171 -16.70 -17.69 38.31
C ASP A 171 -17.17 -16.83 39.50
N TYR A 172 -17.73 -15.66 39.20
CA TYR A 172 -18.31 -14.76 40.20
C TYR A 172 -19.55 -15.37 40.88
N LEU A 173 -20.44 -15.98 40.09
CA LEU A 173 -21.65 -16.65 40.58
C LEU A 173 -21.39 -18.07 41.10
N LYS A 174 -20.13 -18.55 41.02
CA LYS A 174 -19.72 -19.92 41.35
C LYS A 174 -20.54 -20.98 40.63
N LEU A 175 -21.00 -20.68 39.42
CA LEU A 175 -21.75 -21.59 38.57
C LEU A 175 -20.77 -22.49 37.79
N PRO A 176 -21.08 -23.79 37.58
CA PRO A 176 -22.31 -24.48 38.00
C PRO A 176 -22.34 -24.92 39.47
N GLY A 177 -21.20 -24.91 40.18
CA GLY A 177 -21.06 -25.57 41.49
C GLY A 177 -22.05 -25.12 42.57
N SER A 178 -22.52 -23.87 42.54
CA SER A 178 -23.55 -23.39 43.47
C SER A 178 -24.93 -24.04 43.26
N LEU A 179 -25.27 -24.44 42.04
CA LEU A 179 -26.53 -25.15 41.74
C LEU A 179 -26.51 -26.61 42.23
N ASP A 180 -25.35 -27.27 42.14
CA ASP A 180 -25.19 -28.66 42.57
C ASP A 180 -25.36 -28.79 44.10
N VAL A 181 -24.87 -27.80 44.86
CA VAL A 181 -25.09 -27.70 46.31
C VAL A 181 -26.58 -27.53 46.64
N LEU A 182 -27.29 -26.66 45.90
CA LEU A 182 -28.73 -26.40 46.08
C LEU A 182 -29.61 -27.62 45.75
N LYS A 183 -29.22 -28.45 44.79
CA LYS A 183 -29.92 -29.70 44.46
C LYS A 183 -29.77 -30.79 45.53
N GLY A 184 -28.98 -30.55 46.59
CA GLY A 184 -28.74 -31.54 47.63
C GLY A 184 -28.03 -32.79 47.10
N VAL A 185 -27.34 -32.69 45.95
CA VAL A 185 -26.47 -33.75 45.43
C VAL A 185 -25.27 -33.84 46.38
N LYS A 186 -25.46 -34.60 47.47
CA LYS A 186 -24.43 -34.92 48.47
C LYS A 186 -23.37 -35.87 47.94
N ASP A 187 -23.59 -36.47 46.77
CA ASP A 187 -22.57 -37.20 46.03
C ASP A 187 -21.75 -36.21 45.20
N HIS A 188 -21.03 -35.31 45.87
CA HIS A 188 -19.67 -35.03 45.41
C HIS A 188 -18.79 -36.20 45.86
N GLU A 189 -19.13 -37.42 45.45
CA GLU A 189 -18.14 -38.49 45.33
C GLU A 189 -17.26 -38.10 44.14
N LEU A 190 -16.43 -37.08 44.38
CA LEU A 190 -15.14 -36.87 43.74
C LEU A 190 -15.10 -37.10 42.22
N SER A 191 -16.17 -36.77 41.49
CA SER A 191 -16.18 -36.88 40.04
C SER A 191 -15.33 -35.74 39.51
N VAL A 192 -14.27 -36.09 38.79
CA VAL A 192 -13.39 -35.10 38.19
C VAL A 192 -14.17 -34.21 37.25
N ASP A 193 -13.83 -32.93 37.29
CA ASP A 193 -14.27 -32.01 36.25
C ASP A 193 -13.92 -32.62 34.88
N PRO A 194 -14.92 -32.92 34.02
CA PRO A 194 -14.66 -33.50 32.70
C PRO A 194 -13.65 -32.68 31.88
N GLU A 195 -13.53 -31.38 32.15
CA GLU A 195 -12.54 -30.51 31.53
C GLU A 195 -11.12 -30.77 32.04
N PHE A 196 -10.93 -31.04 33.34
CA PHE A 196 -9.63 -31.45 33.91
C PHE A 196 -9.18 -32.81 33.37
N ASN A 197 -10.09 -33.78 33.29
CA ASN A 197 -9.80 -35.07 32.67
C ASN A 197 -9.40 -34.93 31.21
N LYS A 198 -10.05 -34.02 30.48
CA LYS A 198 -9.66 -33.68 29.12
C LYS A 198 -8.26 -33.06 29.05
N TRP A 199 -7.92 -32.11 29.93
CA TRP A 199 -6.57 -31.52 29.96
C TRP A 199 -5.49 -32.56 30.26
N CYS A 200 -5.71 -33.46 31.23
CA CYS A 200 -4.79 -34.57 31.51
C CYS A 200 -4.66 -35.50 30.31
N SER A 201 -5.77 -35.85 29.64
CA SER A 201 -5.75 -36.68 28.43
C SER A 201 -5.07 -36.01 27.24
N ASP A 202 -5.23 -34.69 27.08
CA ASP A 202 -4.58 -33.92 26.00
C ASP A 202 -3.08 -33.78 26.25
N LEU A 203 -2.66 -33.75 27.53
CA LEU A 203 -1.25 -33.69 27.94
C LEU A 203 -0.58 -35.07 27.96
N ALA A 204 -1.36 -36.15 28.08
CA ALA A 204 -0.88 -37.52 28.01
C ALA A 204 -0.24 -37.78 26.64
N GLY A 205 1.01 -38.23 26.64
CA GLY A 205 1.78 -38.44 25.40
C GLY A 205 2.31 -37.17 24.72
N HIS A 206 2.10 -35.97 25.31
CA HIS A 206 2.75 -34.76 24.84
C HIS A 206 4.24 -34.79 25.19
N ALA A 207 5.13 -34.44 24.25
CA ALA A 207 6.57 -34.39 24.50
C ALA A 207 6.94 -33.41 25.63
N PRO A 208 8.02 -33.64 26.39
CA PRO A 208 8.52 -32.69 27.37
C PRO A 208 8.79 -31.31 26.76
N PHE A 209 8.32 -30.25 27.41
CA PHE A 209 8.57 -28.89 26.94
C PHE A 209 10.06 -28.49 26.96
N SER A 210 10.89 -29.24 27.71
CA SER A 210 12.34 -29.02 27.79
C SER A 210 13.02 -29.07 26.43
N GLU A 211 12.61 -29.98 25.54
CA GLU A 211 13.17 -30.11 24.19
C GLU A 211 12.86 -28.85 23.36
N ALA A 212 11.63 -28.34 23.43
CA ALA A 212 11.24 -27.12 22.74
C ALA A 212 12.03 -25.89 23.24
N PHE A 213 12.33 -25.79 24.53
CA PHE A 213 13.20 -24.72 25.07
C PHE A 213 14.66 -24.86 24.63
N GLU A 214 15.16 -26.09 24.51
CA GLU A 214 16.51 -26.35 24.01
C GLU A 214 16.63 -25.98 22.52
N GLU A 215 15.63 -26.35 21.71
CA GLU A 215 15.53 -25.92 20.31
C GLU A 215 15.46 -24.40 20.18
N LEU A 216 14.65 -23.73 21.01
CA LEU A 216 14.55 -22.27 21.05
C LEU A 216 15.90 -21.61 21.38
N GLY A 217 16.62 -22.16 22.37
CA GLY A 217 17.98 -21.72 22.72
C GLY A 217 18.97 -21.93 21.58
N SER A 218 18.91 -23.07 20.90
CA SER A 218 19.74 -23.40 19.74
C SER A 218 19.49 -22.45 18.57
N HIS A 219 18.23 -22.16 18.24
CA HIS A 219 17.86 -21.20 17.21
C HIS A 219 18.35 -19.79 17.53
N LYS A 220 18.15 -19.31 18.77
CA LYS A 220 18.67 -18.03 19.23
C LYS A 220 20.20 -17.94 19.07
N GLN A 221 20.91 -18.98 19.48
CA GLN A 221 22.38 -19.03 19.36
C GLN A 221 22.81 -19.01 17.90
N SER A 222 22.16 -19.79 17.04
CA SER A 222 22.42 -19.84 15.59
C SER A 222 22.24 -18.47 14.93
N ILE A 223 21.12 -17.79 15.22
CA ILE A 223 20.85 -16.43 14.71
C ILE A 223 21.90 -15.45 15.20
N THR A 224 22.27 -15.51 16.48
CA THR A 224 23.28 -14.61 17.06
C THR A 224 24.65 -14.78 16.39
N VAL A 225 25.08 -16.03 16.18
CA VAL A 225 26.33 -16.34 15.47
C VAL A 225 26.28 -15.86 14.02
N LEU A 226 25.15 -16.02 13.34
CA LEU A 226 24.97 -15.55 11.96
C LEU A 226 25.06 -14.02 11.87
N LEU A 227 24.44 -13.29 12.82
CA LEU A 227 24.51 -11.83 12.89
C LEU A 227 25.94 -11.35 13.20
N ASP A 228 26.64 -12.01 14.13
CA ASP A 228 28.03 -11.72 14.44
C ASP A 228 28.95 -11.94 13.23
N GLN A 229 28.75 -13.03 12.48
CA GLN A 229 29.53 -13.32 11.28
C GLN A 229 29.25 -12.30 10.17
N SER A 230 27.98 -11.93 9.99
CA SER A 230 27.58 -10.93 9.00
C SER A 230 28.22 -9.57 9.31
N GLN A 231 28.21 -9.17 10.57
CA GLN A 231 28.87 -7.94 11.03
C GLN A 231 30.38 -7.99 10.79
N LYS A 232 31.05 -9.09 11.15
CA LYS A 232 32.49 -9.27 10.90
C LYS A 232 32.85 -9.17 9.43
N ASN A 233 32.03 -9.74 8.54
CA ASN A 233 32.24 -9.65 7.10
C ASN A 233 32.17 -8.20 6.60
N LEU A 234 31.21 -7.41 7.10
CA LEU A 234 31.10 -5.99 6.76
C LEU A 234 32.29 -5.17 7.30
N ASP A 235 32.70 -5.44 8.54
CA ASP A 235 33.87 -4.76 9.15
C ASP A 235 35.18 -5.10 8.42
N MET A 236 35.34 -6.34 7.98
CA MET A 236 36.50 -6.78 7.20
C MET A 236 36.54 -6.10 5.83
N GLU A 237 35.42 -6.05 5.12
CA GLU A 237 35.34 -5.39 3.82
C GLU A 237 35.58 -3.87 3.92
N GLU A 238 35.03 -3.22 4.95
CA GLU A 238 35.31 -1.80 5.21
C GLU A 238 36.80 -1.56 5.48
N SER A 239 37.44 -2.41 6.29
CA SER A 239 38.88 -2.34 6.55
C SER A 239 39.72 -2.50 5.27
N VAL A 240 39.35 -3.46 4.40
CA VAL A 240 40.05 -3.69 3.13
C VAL A 240 39.86 -2.52 2.19
N CYS A 241 38.64 -2.01 2.05
CA CYS A 241 38.32 -0.84 1.23
C CYS A 241 39.14 0.38 1.65
N GLU A 242 39.23 0.66 2.96
CA GLU A 242 39.99 1.81 3.45
C GLU A 242 41.50 1.65 3.26
N LYS A 243 42.05 0.43 3.44
CA LYS A 243 43.45 0.12 3.14
C LYS A 243 43.78 0.29 1.66
N MET A 244 42.88 -0.12 0.77
CA MET A 244 43.08 0.02 -0.67
C MET A 244 42.96 1.48 -1.10
N ARG A 245 41.98 2.21 -0.56
CA ARG A 245 41.85 3.66 -0.78
C ARG A 245 43.11 4.41 -0.32
N SER A 246 43.64 4.08 0.86
CA SER A 246 44.87 4.72 1.35
C SER A 246 46.11 4.38 0.52
N LYS A 247 46.17 3.16 -0.05
CA LYS A 247 47.30 2.68 -0.85
C LYS A 247 47.31 3.27 -2.26
N TYR A 248 46.15 3.41 -2.88
CA TYR A 248 46.01 3.79 -4.28
C TYR A 248 45.55 5.25 -4.48
N GLY A 249 45.10 5.93 -3.43
CA GLY A 249 44.75 7.36 -3.47
C GLY A 249 43.76 7.66 -4.59
N ASP A 250 44.19 8.49 -5.54
CA ASP A 250 43.38 8.95 -6.68
C ASP A 250 43.06 7.85 -7.70
N ASP A 251 43.81 6.74 -7.74
CA ASP A 251 43.53 5.60 -8.62
C ASP A 251 42.35 4.74 -8.11
N TRP A 252 41.90 4.96 -6.86
CA TRP A 252 40.78 4.24 -6.24
C TRP A 252 39.46 5.00 -6.41
N SER A 253 38.78 4.78 -7.54
CA SER A 253 37.51 5.46 -7.88
C SER A 253 36.26 4.88 -7.22
N GLN A 254 36.36 3.76 -6.48
CA GLN A 254 35.22 3.12 -5.83
C GLN A 254 34.73 3.92 -4.60
N GLN A 255 33.41 4.02 -4.46
CA GLN A 255 32.78 4.67 -3.31
C GLN A 255 33.14 3.97 -1.97
N PRO A 256 33.13 4.71 -0.84
CA PRO A 256 33.32 4.14 0.50
C PRO A 256 32.33 3.02 0.82
N SER A 257 32.86 1.85 1.20
CA SER A 257 32.06 0.69 1.62
C SER A 257 31.17 1.00 2.83
N SER A 258 31.58 1.91 3.71
CA SER A 258 30.75 2.38 4.84
C SER A 258 29.41 2.97 4.40
N ARG A 259 29.38 3.68 3.27
CA ARG A 259 28.15 4.26 2.72
C ARG A 259 27.26 3.20 2.06
N LEU A 260 27.86 2.25 1.33
CA LEU A 260 27.14 1.17 0.65
C LEU A 260 26.53 0.15 1.63
N THR A 261 27.20 -0.07 2.76
CA THR A 261 26.79 -1.07 3.78
C THR A 261 25.93 -0.48 4.90
N ALA A 262 25.62 0.81 4.86
CA ALA A 262 24.88 1.50 5.92
C ALA A 262 23.50 0.88 6.19
N THR A 263 22.76 0.50 5.15
CA THR A 263 21.45 -0.17 5.28
C THR A 263 21.59 -1.55 5.94
N LEU A 264 22.54 -2.36 5.48
CA LEU A 264 22.83 -3.69 6.04
C LEU A 264 23.24 -3.60 7.53
N ARG A 265 24.04 -2.60 7.90
CA ARG A 265 24.41 -2.35 9.31
C ARG A 265 23.19 -1.97 10.16
N SER A 266 22.28 -1.16 9.62
CA SER A 266 21.02 -0.82 10.27
C SER A 266 20.14 -2.05 10.46
N ASP A 267 20.04 -2.90 9.44
CA ASP A 267 19.25 -4.15 9.50
C ASP A 267 19.81 -5.11 10.56
N ILE A 268 21.14 -5.29 10.61
CA ILE A 268 21.79 -6.10 11.66
C ILE A 268 21.45 -5.56 13.06
N LYS A 269 21.47 -4.24 13.26
CA LYS A 269 21.09 -3.62 14.54
C LYS A 269 19.63 -3.90 14.88
N ASN A 270 18.72 -3.77 13.92
CA ASN A 270 17.30 -4.04 14.10
C ASN A 270 17.06 -5.53 14.46
N TYR A 271 17.71 -6.46 13.76
CA TYR A 271 17.61 -7.88 14.07
C TYR A 271 18.17 -8.22 15.46
N ARG A 272 19.29 -7.62 15.88
CA ARG A 272 19.79 -7.79 17.25
C ARG A 272 18.80 -7.30 18.30
N SER A 273 18.16 -6.15 18.07
CA SER A 273 17.13 -5.65 18.98
C SER A 273 15.94 -6.60 19.08
N ALA A 274 15.49 -7.16 17.95
CA ALA A 274 14.41 -8.14 17.93
C ALA A 274 14.77 -9.45 18.65
N VAL A 275 16.02 -9.92 18.50
CA VAL A 275 16.53 -11.11 19.21
C VAL A 275 16.59 -10.86 20.72
N GLU A 276 16.95 -9.66 21.16
CA GLU A 276 17.00 -9.30 22.58
C GLU A 276 15.59 -9.21 23.19
N GLU A 277 14.64 -8.63 22.46
CA GLU A 277 13.23 -8.58 22.87
C GLU A 277 12.63 -9.99 22.96
N ALA A 278 12.88 -10.84 21.94
CA ALA A 278 12.51 -12.24 21.95
C ALA A 278 13.14 -12.99 23.15
N SER A 279 14.44 -12.77 23.41
CA SER A 279 15.13 -13.36 24.56
C SER A 279 14.49 -12.99 25.90
N THR A 280 14.00 -11.76 26.03
CA THR A 280 13.30 -11.31 27.24
C THR A 280 11.95 -12.03 27.39
N SER A 281 11.23 -12.23 26.28
CA SER A 281 10.00 -13.03 26.25
C SER A 281 10.27 -14.50 26.59
N ASP A 282 11.30 -15.10 26.01
CA ASP A 282 11.71 -16.49 26.25
C ASP A 282 12.06 -16.71 27.73
N ALA A 283 12.76 -15.76 28.36
CA ALA A 283 13.08 -15.82 29.79
C ALA A 283 11.82 -15.75 30.67
N ARG A 284 10.83 -14.92 30.31
CA ARG A 284 9.54 -14.86 31.01
C ARG A 284 8.76 -16.17 30.85
N LEU A 285 8.72 -16.72 29.65
CA LEU A 285 8.04 -17.97 29.35
C LEU A 285 8.72 -19.14 30.09
N TYR A 286 10.06 -19.20 30.11
CA TYR A 286 10.81 -20.21 30.84
C TYR A 286 10.63 -20.13 32.36
N SER A 287 10.63 -18.92 32.94
CA SER A 287 10.37 -18.74 34.38
C SER A 287 8.96 -19.16 34.77
N THR A 288 7.96 -18.86 33.93
CA THR A 288 6.57 -19.30 34.12
C THR A 288 6.47 -20.82 34.00
N PHE A 289 7.11 -21.43 33.01
CA PHE A 289 7.16 -22.89 32.86
C PHE A 289 7.80 -23.55 34.09
N ARG A 290 8.95 -23.05 34.56
CA ARG A 290 9.62 -23.55 35.78
C ARG A 290 8.73 -23.51 37.02
N GLN A 291 7.86 -22.51 37.12
CA GLN A 291 6.93 -22.41 38.25
C GLN A 291 5.88 -23.52 38.25
N TYR A 292 5.41 -23.95 37.07
CA TYR A 292 4.34 -24.94 36.91
C TYR A 292 4.83 -26.31 36.40
N GLU A 293 6.14 -26.51 36.27
CA GLU A 293 6.78 -27.71 35.72
C GLU A 293 6.32 -28.98 36.45
N THR A 294 6.26 -28.92 37.79
CA THR A 294 5.79 -30.04 38.62
C THR A 294 4.32 -30.36 38.38
N ASP A 295 3.48 -29.34 38.23
CA ASP A 295 2.03 -29.52 38.07
C ASP A 295 1.73 -30.12 36.70
N PHE A 296 2.43 -29.68 35.64
CA PHE A 296 2.31 -30.27 34.30
C PHE A 296 2.77 -31.73 34.26
N GLU A 297 3.85 -32.08 34.95
CA GLU A 297 4.33 -33.47 34.99
C GLU A 297 3.40 -34.38 35.81
N GLU A 298 2.85 -33.88 36.92
CA GLU A 298 1.81 -34.57 37.67
C GLU A 298 0.54 -34.77 36.81
N MET A 299 0.10 -33.75 36.07
CA MET A 299 -1.03 -33.86 35.15
C MET A 299 -0.78 -34.82 33.98
N ARG A 300 0.44 -34.83 33.42
CA ARG A 300 0.83 -35.77 32.34
C ARG A 300 0.79 -37.20 32.85
N SER A 301 1.47 -37.48 33.96
CA SER A 301 1.52 -38.82 34.54
C SER A 301 0.12 -39.33 34.89
N ALA A 302 -0.74 -38.49 35.46
CA ALA A 302 -2.12 -38.85 35.77
C ALA A 302 -2.99 -39.09 34.52
N GLY A 303 -2.70 -38.41 33.40
CA GLY A 303 -3.32 -38.69 32.11
C GLY A 303 -2.86 -40.02 31.49
N GLU A 304 -1.58 -40.36 31.62
CA GLU A 304 -1.01 -41.62 31.11
C GLU A 304 -1.45 -42.85 31.92
N THR A 305 -1.64 -42.70 33.23
CA THR A 305 -2.10 -43.79 34.10
C THR A 305 -3.62 -43.89 34.21
N GLU A 306 -4.37 -42.99 33.56
CA GLU A 306 -5.83 -42.83 33.71
C GLU A 306 -6.24 -42.55 35.19
N GLU A 307 -5.33 -41.99 35.99
CA GLU A 307 -5.53 -41.66 37.42
C GLU A 307 -5.76 -40.16 37.67
N ALA A 308 -6.20 -39.41 36.65
CA ALA A 308 -6.55 -37.99 36.77
C ALA A 308 -7.59 -37.73 37.89
N ASP A 309 -8.46 -38.71 38.15
CA ASP A 309 -9.35 -38.76 39.31
C ASP A 309 -8.64 -38.71 40.65
N ILE A 310 -7.58 -39.48 40.81
CA ILE A 310 -6.82 -39.54 42.06
C ILE A 310 -6.03 -38.24 42.27
N LEU A 311 -5.46 -37.68 41.19
CA LEU A 311 -4.73 -36.41 41.23
C LEU A 311 -5.66 -35.26 41.65
N TYR A 312 -6.82 -35.16 41.03
CA TYR A 312 -7.82 -34.12 41.34
C TYR A 312 -8.26 -34.20 42.80
N GLN A 313 -8.55 -35.40 43.29
CA GLN A 313 -8.92 -35.63 44.69
C GLN A 313 -7.81 -35.22 45.67
N ARG A 314 -6.56 -35.60 45.37
CA ARG A 314 -5.40 -35.25 46.19
C ARG A 314 -5.17 -33.74 46.22
N ALA A 315 -5.33 -33.05 45.09
CA ALA A 315 -5.23 -31.59 45.00
C ALA A 315 -6.34 -30.90 45.81
N MET A 316 -7.58 -31.38 45.72
CA MET A 316 -8.72 -30.87 46.49
C MET A 316 -8.54 -31.03 48.01
N ILE A 317 -7.99 -32.17 48.45
CA ILE A 317 -7.68 -32.41 49.87
C ILE A 317 -6.57 -31.46 50.34
N LYS A 318 -5.51 -31.26 49.53
CA LYS A 318 -4.38 -30.36 49.83
C LYS A 318 -4.79 -28.89 49.86
N ALA A 319 -5.73 -28.49 49.00
CA ALA A 319 -6.31 -27.15 48.97
C ALA A 319 -7.31 -26.87 50.12
N GLY A 320 -7.57 -27.86 50.98
CA GLY A 320 -8.39 -27.68 52.17
C GLY A 320 -9.91 -27.76 51.92
N ALA A 321 -10.35 -28.22 50.74
CA ALA A 321 -11.77 -28.38 50.43
C ALA A 321 -12.48 -29.38 51.38
N SER A 322 -11.75 -30.27 52.05
CA SER A 322 -12.32 -31.18 53.06
C SER A 322 -12.41 -30.62 54.48
N ARG A 323 -11.84 -29.43 54.76
CA ARG A 323 -11.80 -28.85 56.13
C ARG A 323 -12.98 -27.94 56.49
N SER A 324 -13.95 -27.74 55.60
CA SER A 324 -15.21 -27.03 55.90
C SER A 324 -16.33 -27.94 56.46
N LYS A 325 -16.01 -29.19 56.87
CA LYS A 325 -17.02 -30.09 57.48
C LYS A 325 -17.22 -29.74 58.96
N GLY A 326 -17.83 -28.59 59.18
CA GLY A 326 -18.21 -28.04 60.48
C GLY A 326 -19.36 -27.04 60.31
N GLY A 327 -20.39 -27.41 59.53
CA GLY A 327 -21.62 -26.65 59.36
C GLY A 327 -22.78 -27.63 59.24
N SER A 328 -23.81 -27.39 60.04
CA SER A 328 -25.02 -28.19 60.25
C SER A 328 -25.62 -28.79 58.97
N GLY A 329 -26.23 -29.98 59.11
CA GLY A 329 -27.03 -30.57 58.05
C GLY A 329 -28.16 -29.65 57.63
N GLU A 330 -27.98 -28.93 56.54
CA GLU A 330 -29.09 -28.36 55.78
C GLU A 330 -29.74 -29.50 54.99
N ALA A 331 -31.03 -29.69 55.23
CA ALA A 331 -31.89 -30.49 54.39
C ALA A 331 -31.90 -29.90 52.97
N SER A 332 -32.16 -30.74 51.97
CA SER A 332 -32.31 -30.30 50.59
C SER A 332 -33.39 -29.21 50.53
N LEU A 333 -33.03 -28.00 50.11
CA LEU A 333 -33.96 -26.87 49.89
C LEU A 333 -34.98 -27.15 48.77
N LEU A 334 -34.90 -28.30 48.13
CA LEU A 334 -35.90 -28.80 47.18
C LEU A 334 -37.27 -29.04 47.82
N ASP A 335 -37.34 -29.30 49.14
CA ASP A 335 -38.59 -29.56 49.87
C ASP A 335 -39.24 -28.28 50.47
N ASP A 336 -38.57 -27.12 50.42
CA ASP A 336 -39.10 -25.86 50.93
C ASP A 336 -39.89 -25.12 49.82
N ASP A 337 -41.20 -25.41 49.76
CA ASP A 337 -42.16 -24.66 48.94
C ASP A 337 -42.40 -23.27 49.55
N PHE A 338 -41.70 -22.25 49.04
CA PHE A 338 -41.96 -20.85 49.42
C PHE A 338 -43.32 -20.40 48.86
N GLU A 339 -44.28 -20.10 49.75
CA GLU A 339 -45.62 -19.60 49.37
C GLU A 339 -45.53 -18.34 48.48
N GLY A 340 -45.85 -18.48 47.19
CA GLY A 340 -46.04 -17.37 46.25
C GLY A 340 -45.00 -17.21 45.13
N GLY A 341 -44.03 -18.11 44.98
CA GLY A 341 -43.04 -18.09 43.88
C GLY A 341 -42.87 -19.44 43.17
N PRO A 342 -42.18 -19.48 42.00
CA PRO A 342 -41.81 -20.75 41.36
C PRO A 342 -40.91 -21.56 42.27
N SER A 343 -41.05 -22.90 42.25
CA SER A 343 -40.33 -23.79 43.18
C SER A 343 -38.81 -23.67 43.00
N VAL A 344 -38.05 -23.97 44.05
CA VAL A 344 -36.58 -23.96 44.01
C VAL A 344 -36.07 -24.88 42.88
N SER A 345 -36.73 -26.01 42.65
CA SER A 345 -36.43 -26.93 41.54
C SER A 345 -36.62 -26.28 40.16
N GLU A 346 -37.72 -25.54 39.96
CA GLU A 346 -38.02 -24.84 38.71
C GLU A 346 -37.02 -23.69 38.45
N GLN A 347 -36.65 -22.96 39.50
CA GLN A 347 -35.63 -21.90 39.41
C GLN A 347 -34.26 -22.48 39.03
N ILE A 348 -33.84 -23.59 39.63
CA ILE A 348 -32.59 -24.27 39.29
C ILE A 348 -32.61 -24.73 37.83
N SER A 349 -33.71 -25.34 37.37
CA SER A 349 -33.85 -25.80 35.99
C SER A 349 -33.76 -24.63 34.99
N ASN A 350 -34.36 -23.49 35.31
CA ASN A 350 -34.27 -22.27 34.50
C ASN A 350 -32.83 -21.75 34.38
N VAL A 351 -32.06 -21.74 35.49
CA VAL A 351 -30.66 -21.30 35.45
C VAL A 351 -29.79 -22.28 34.64
N GLU A 352 -29.99 -23.59 34.78
CA GLU A 352 -29.28 -24.59 33.98
C GLU A 352 -29.57 -24.46 32.48
N GLU A 353 -30.83 -24.19 32.11
CA GLU A 353 -31.21 -23.96 30.72
C GLU A 353 -30.53 -22.69 30.17
N LEU A 354 -30.48 -21.61 30.96
CA LEU A 354 -29.76 -20.38 30.59
C LEU A 354 -28.26 -20.62 30.43
N MET A 355 -27.63 -21.38 31.34
CA MET A 355 -26.22 -21.76 31.23
C MET A 355 -25.96 -22.58 29.96
N LYS A 356 -26.84 -23.54 29.64
CA LYS A 356 -26.74 -24.33 28.42
C LYS A 356 -26.86 -23.45 27.17
N LYS A 357 -27.81 -22.51 27.15
CA LYS A 357 -27.95 -21.53 26.07
C LYS A 357 -26.70 -20.67 25.91
N LEU A 358 -26.13 -20.16 27.00
CA LEU A 358 -24.88 -19.39 26.97
C LEU A 358 -23.70 -20.20 26.42
N LYS A 359 -23.55 -21.47 26.82
CA LYS A 359 -22.52 -22.38 26.27
C LYS A 359 -22.72 -22.62 24.78
N MET A 360 -23.95 -22.76 24.31
CA MET A 360 -24.26 -22.87 22.87
C MET A 360 -23.88 -21.59 22.12
N VAL A 361 -24.21 -20.41 22.67
CA VAL A 361 -23.83 -19.11 22.09
C VAL A 361 -22.31 -18.97 21.97
N ARG A 362 -21.53 -19.38 22.99
CA ARG A 362 -20.07 -19.40 22.91
C ARG A 362 -19.58 -20.28 21.75
N LYS A 363 -20.11 -21.49 21.62
CA LYS A 363 -19.73 -22.41 20.54
C LYS A 363 -20.09 -21.87 19.15
N GLU A 364 -21.27 -21.28 19.01
CA GLU A 364 -21.69 -20.62 17.76
C GLU A 364 -20.77 -19.45 17.42
N ARG A 365 -20.40 -18.62 18.40
CA ARG A 365 -19.47 -17.50 18.22
C ARG A 365 -18.10 -17.96 17.72
N GLU A 366 -17.54 -19.02 18.31
CA GLU A 366 -16.27 -19.62 17.87
C GLU A 366 -16.36 -20.16 16.43
N GLN A 367 -17.46 -20.83 16.08
CA GLN A 367 -17.69 -21.33 14.72
C GLN A 367 -17.82 -20.18 13.70
N VAL A 368 -18.59 -19.14 14.02
CA VAL A 368 -18.76 -17.96 13.14
C VAL A 368 -17.43 -17.23 12.94
N LEU A 369 -16.61 -17.11 13.99
CA LEU A 369 -15.27 -16.51 13.87
C LEU A 369 -14.37 -17.34 12.96
N LYS A 370 -14.44 -18.67 13.05
CA LYS A 370 -13.71 -19.58 12.15
C LYS A 370 -14.16 -19.42 10.70
N ASP A 371 -15.47 -19.41 10.45
CA ASP A 371 -16.03 -19.21 9.12
C ASP A 371 -15.65 -17.84 8.54
N LEU A 372 -15.59 -16.79 9.36
CA LEU A 372 -15.11 -15.47 8.96
C LEU A 372 -13.64 -15.54 8.54
N LYS A 373 -12.77 -16.15 9.36
CA LYS A 373 -11.33 -16.31 9.06
C LYS A 373 -11.10 -17.06 7.75
N ASP A 374 -11.88 -18.11 7.51
CA ASP A 374 -11.77 -18.90 6.27
C ASP A 374 -12.26 -18.10 5.05
N LYS A 375 -13.41 -17.39 5.15
CA LYS A 375 -13.89 -16.52 4.06
C LYS A 375 -12.91 -15.41 3.71
N VAL A 376 -12.34 -14.75 4.71
CA VAL A 376 -11.35 -13.67 4.54
C VAL A 376 -10.12 -14.17 3.77
N ARG A 377 -9.65 -15.39 4.07
CA ARG A 377 -8.53 -16.04 3.37
C ARG A 377 -8.84 -16.35 1.90
N HIS A 378 -10.06 -16.75 1.59
CA HIS A 378 -10.47 -17.11 0.23
C HIS A 378 -10.84 -15.90 -0.64
N THR A 379 -11.15 -14.74 -0.06
CA THR A 379 -11.39 -13.49 -0.80
C THR A 379 -10.08 -12.81 -1.20
N SER A 380 -9.55 -13.13 -2.38
CA SER A 380 -8.48 -12.37 -3.02
C SER A 380 -9.06 -11.33 -4.00
N PHE A 381 -8.55 -10.10 -3.93
CA PHE A 381 -8.93 -9.01 -4.84
C PHE A 381 -8.34 -9.18 -6.26
N HIS A 382 -7.60 -10.27 -6.51
CA HIS A 382 -6.77 -10.47 -7.70
C HIS A 382 -7.49 -11.02 -8.94
N SER A 383 -8.83 -10.93 -9.04
CA SER A 383 -9.53 -11.36 -10.26
C SER A 383 -10.36 -10.23 -10.88
N ARG A 384 -9.74 -9.49 -11.81
CA ARG A 384 -10.23 -9.31 -13.18
C ARG A 384 -9.23 -8.55 -14.03
#